data_AF-A0ABD5DBF3-F1
#
_entry.id   AF-A0ABD5DBF3-F1
#
_cell.length_a   1.000
_cell.length_b   1.000
_cell.length_c   1.000
_cell.angle_alpha   90.00
_cell.angle_beta   90.00
_cell.angle_gamma   90.00
#
_symmetry.space_group_name_H-M   'P 1'
#
loop_
_entity.id
_entity.type
_entity.pdbx_description
1 polymer ?
#
loop_
_entity_poly.entity_id
_entity_poly.type
_entity_poly.pdbx_seq_one_letter_code
_entity_poly.pdbx_strand_id
1 'polypeptide(L)'
;MAVFLDFKRQLKLWLEHIVHHVSDLQEETILFISFGPKDHRCSVWHSEKTVLTQATLQLFDFIDDQFSPDQLPDYIKIDVAYNLEKQSWNQIEQQVHHQFHNNHYRRGIGFDDSCSLAFLEQEIYGKAIIRGLSYDKPNFFDETNLNYAIKQKYRATKPEIKLKSLQEVWTFDTYATFYENGQFINLASRYDANGIRAIASNKKQHFRDLIEKNAAFLHSQIQENGKFIYGYFPAYDRDIRNYNTVRHCTSLYALLETFEVQDKPEYWPKIVAAIQYALTTFYKEKDPITAFMIDGKEGELEIKLGANAAAILMLTKYQEITGKDDYLKYAEKLAHGILELVDPDGLTTHVLNYPNYDLKEKFRIIYYDGEAALALLRLYQINQDKRLLDTVKLMFENFIHKRYEKYHDHWLSYCTNELTKICPEEKYFIFGLNN
;
A
#
# COMPACT_ATOMS: atom_id res chain seq x y z
N MET A 1 32.09 21.34 2.04
CA MET A 1 32.14 22.31 0.91
C MET A 1 32.05 21.71 -0.51
N ALA A 2 32.90 20.77 -0.94
CA ALA A 2 32.91 20.29 -2.35
C ALA A 2 31.58 19.62 -2.80
N VAL A 3 30.98 18.79 -1.94
CA VAL A 3 29.68 18.13 -2.20
C VAL A 3 28.55 19.14 -2.38
N PHE A 4 28.54 20.20 -1.58
CA PHE A 4 27.53 21.26 -1.65
C PHE A 4 27.62 22.05 -2.97
N LEU A 5 28.84 22.41 -3.39
CA LEU A 5 29.07 23.08 -4.67
C LEU A 5 28.69 22.19 -5.86
N ASP A 6 29.01 20.90 -5.78
CA ASP A 6 28.64 19.92 -6.80
C ASP A 6 27.12 19.76 -6.93
N PHE A 7 26.41 19.64 -5.79
CA PHE A 7 24.95 19.64 -5.71
C PHE A 7 24.35 20.88 -6.39
N LYS A 8 24.81 22.09 -6.03
CA LYS A 8 24.31 23.34 -6.63
C LYS A 8 24.56 23.39 -8.13
N ARG A 9 25.74 22.94 -8.59
CA ARG A 9 26.07 22.87 -10.02
C ARG A 9 25.13 21.92 -10.76
N GLN A 10 24.90 20.72 -10.24
CA GLN A 10 23.99 19.74 -10.84
C GLN A 10 22.55 20.26 -10.86
N LEU A 11 22.09 20.89 -9.77
CA LEU A 11 20.75 21.48 -9.69
C LEU A 11 20.56 22.58 -10.75
N LYS A 12 21.54 23.48 -10.90
CA LYS A 12 21.51 24.53 -11.92
C LYS A 12 21.39 23.94 -13.32
N LEU A 13 22.23 22.95 -13.64
CA LEU A 13 22.18 22.25 -14.91
C LEU A 13 20.81 21.58 -15.13
N TRP A 14 20.27 20.93 -14.11
CA TRP A 14 18.94 20.31 -14.22
C TRP A 14 17.84 21.33 -14.52
N LEU A 15 17.82 22.47 -13.82
CA LEU A 15 16.87 23.56 -14.05
C LEU A 15 17.03 24.17 -15.45
N GLU A 16 18.26 24.31 -15.97
CA GLU A 16 18.50 24.82 -17.33
C GLU A 16 17.96 23.87 -18.41
N HIS A 17 17.95 22.55 -18.15
CA HIS A 17 17.47 21.56 -19.12
C HIS A 17 15.98 21.22 -18.96
N ILE A 18 15.30 21.74 -17.94
CA ILE A 18 13.92 21.34 -17.62
C ILE A 18 12.92 21.76 -18.71
N VAL A 19 13.18 22.90 -19.36
CA VAL A 19 12.37 23.40 -20.50
C VAL A 19 12.29 22.41 -21.66
N HIS A 20 13.29 21.52 -21.81
CA HIS A 20 13.24 20.45 -22.81
C HIS A 20 12.39 19.25 -22.39
N HIS A 21 12.14 19.11 -21.08
CA HIS A 21 11.41 17.98 -20.50
C HIS A 21 9.94 18.33 -20.21
N VAL A 22 9.63 19.63 -20.18
CA VAL A 22 8.29 20.16 -19.88
C VAL A 22 7.92 21.15 -20.98
N SER A 23 7.34 20.65 -22.07
CA SER A 23 6.95 21.47 -23.23
C SER A 23 5.94 22.57 -22.89
N ASP A 24 5.15 22.36 -21.84
CA ASP A 24 4.08 23.26 -21.40
C ASP A 24 4.51 24.12 -20.19
N LEU A 25 5.82 24.28 -19.98
CA LEU A 25 6.34 25.20 -18.98
C LEU A 25 6.01 26.63 -19.43
N GLN A 26 5.14 27.29 -18.68
CA GLN A 26 4.74 28.68 -18.93
C GLN A 26 5.89 29.65 -18.58
N GLU A 27 5.71 30.92 -18.95
CA GLU A 27 6.64 31.99 -18.59
C GLU A 27 6.81 32.12 -17.06
N GLU A 28 5.71 31.96 -16.33
CA GLU A 28 5.70 31.92 -14.86
C GLU A 28 5.64 30.48 -14.34
N THR A 29 6.32 30.22 -13.22
CA THR A 29 6.39 28.92 -12.54
C THR A 29 6.52 29.12 -11.03
N ILE A 30 6.50 28.01 -10.29
CA ILE A 30 6.80 27.93 -8.86
C ILE A 30 7.81 26.80 -8.69
N LEU A 31 8.95 27.11 -8.06
CA LEU A 31 9.91 26.08 -7.67
C LEU A 31 9.65 25.68 -6.22
N PHE A 32 9.61 24.37 -5.95
CA PHE A 32 9.55 23.83 -4.60
C PHE A 32 10.81 23.02 -4.29
N ILE A 33 11.22 23.05 -3.02
CA ILE A 33 12.21 22.13 -2.45
C ILE A 33 11.61 21.46 -1.23
N SER A 34 11.46 20.14 -1.30
CA SER A 34 11.14 19.29 -0.14
C SER A 34 12.44 18.75 0.43
N PHE A 35 12.69 18.95 1.72
CA PHE A 35 13.94 18.52 2.35
C PHE A 35 13.76 18.12 3.82
N GLY A 36 14.59 17.21 4.31
CA GLY A 36 14.53 16.77 5.71
C GLY A 36 15.31 15.49 5.99
N PRO A 37 15.28 15.02 7.25
CA PRO A 37 15.89 13.77 7.64
C PRO A 37 15.01 12.57 7.24
N LYS A 38 15.54 11.35 7.39
CA LYS A 38 14.82 10.12 7.00
C LYS A 38 13.68 9.71 7.92
N ASP A 39 13.71 10.19 9.16
CA ASP A 39 12.87 9.75 10.27
C ASP A 39 11.82 10.79 10.69
N HIS A 40 11.76 11.94 10.02
CA HIS A 40 10.75 12.96 10.26
C HIS A 40 10.12 13.45 8.95
N ARG A 41 8.96 14.09 9.07
CA ARG A 41 8.31 14.74 7.94
C ARG A 41 9.21 15.83 7.35
N CYS A 42 9.41 15.78 6.03
CA CYS A 42 10.15 16.83 5.33
C CYS A 42 9.46 18.20 5.43
N SER A 43 10.30 19.23 5.46
CA SER A 43 9.89 20.62 5.27
C SER A 43 9.81 20.93 3.78
N VAL A 44 8.94 21.86 3.39
CA VAL A 44 8.78 22.28 1.99
C VAL A 44 8.87 23.80 1.93
N TRP A 45 9.81 24.30 1.14
CA TRP A 45 9.89 25.71 0.74
C TRP A 45 9.48 25.84 -0.72
N HIS A 46 8.98 27.02 -1.10
CA HIS A 46 8.73 27.36 -2.50
C HIS A 46 8.94 28.85 -2.79
N SER A 47 9.23 29.14 -4.06
CA SER A 47 9.20 30.51 -4.60
C SER A 47 7.76 31.03 -4.67
N GLU A 48 7.57 32.34 -4.84
CA GLU A 48 6.29 32.83 -5.37
C GLU A 48 6.17 32.46 -6.86
N LYS A 49 4.97 32.61 -7.43
CA LYS A 49 4.76 32.48 -8.87
C LYS A 49 5.49 33.60 -9.59
N THR A 50 6.52 33.24 -10.34
CA THR A 50 7.40 34.19 -11.04
C THR A 50 8.12 33.51 -12.20
N VAL A 51 8.90 34.26 -12.97
CA VAL A 51 9.69 33.70 -14.08
C VAL A 51 10.76 32.73 -13.57
N LEU A 52 11.04 31.66 -14.32
CA LEU A 52 11.94 30.57 -13.91
C LEU A 52 13.32 31.08 -13.43
N THR A 53 13.87 32.10 -14.08
CA THR A 53 15.16 32.70 -13.69
C THR A 53 15.12 33.30 -12.30
N GLN A 54 14.06 34.05 -11.97
CA GLN A 54 13.87 34.65 -10.66
C GLN A 54 13.58 33.61 -9.59
N ALA A 55 12.74 32.61 -9.90
CA ALA A 55 12.47 31.48 -9.00
C ALA A 55 13.75 30.69 -8.68
N THR A 56 14.62 30.51 -9.69
CA THR A 56 15.92 29.84 -9.54
C THR A 56 16.84 30.61 -8.59
N LEU A 57 16.92 31.94 -8.72
CA LEU A 57 17.70 32.77 -7.79
C LEU A 57 17.18 32.61 -6.35
N GLN A 58 15.88 32.73 -6.14
CA GLN A 58 15.26 32.56 -4.81
C GLN A 58 15.53 31.18 -4.21
N LEU A 59 15.48 30.12 -5.03
CA LEU A 59 15.78 28.75 -4.59
C LEU A 59 17.24 28.63 -4.13
N PHE A 60 18.18 29.21 -4.88
CA PHE A 60 19.60 29.16 -4.50
C PHE A 60 19.89 29.99 -3.26
N ASP A 61 19.29 31.17 -3.12
CA ASP A 61 19.38 31.99 -1.90
C ASP A 61 18.86 31.21 -0.69
N PHE A 62 17.71 30.55 -0.83
CA PHE A 62 17.15 29.69 0.22
C PHE A 62 18.09 28.53 0.59
N ILE A 63 18.68 27.85 -0.41
CA ILE A 63 19.62 26.75 -0.19
C ILE A 63 20.86 27.24 0.55
N ASP A 64 21.41 28.39 0.17
CA ASP A 64 22.59 28.98 0.81
C ASP A 64 22.30 29.39 2.27
N ASP A 65 21.10 29.87 2.55
CA ASP A 65 20.68 30.26 3.90
C ASP A 65 20.35 29.05 4.81
N GLN A 66 19.76 27.99 4.26
CA GLN A 66 19.24 26.88 5.07
C GLN A 66 20.16 25.66 5.17
N PHE A 67 20.99 25.39 4.17
CA PHE A 67 21.77 24.15 4.13
C PHE A 67 23.19 24.37 4.63
N SER A 68 23.73 23.38 5.33
CA SER A 68 25.13 23.39 5.71
C SER A 68 26.02 23.09 4.50
N PRO A 69 27.08 23.88 4.23
CA PRO A 69 28.05 23.56 3.18
C PRO A 69 28.77 22.22 3.37
N ASP A 70 28.75 21.67 4.58
CA ASP A 70 29.43 20.43 4.94
C ASP A 70 28.52 19.21 4.98
N GLN A 71 27.20 19.42 5.08
CA GLN A 71 26.23 18.33 5.12
C GLN A 71 24.90 18.73 4.49
N LEU A 72 24.54 18.02 3.42
CA LEU A 72 23.23 18.12 2.79
C LEU A 72 22.17 17.35 3.62
N PRO A 73 20.90 17.77 3.58
CA PRO A 73 19.79 16.97 4.09
C PRO A 73 19.75 15.56 3.48
N ASP A 74 19.23 14.58 4.24
CA ASP A 74 19.12 13.18 3.79
C ASP A 74 18.21 13.03 2.58
N TYR A 75 17.10 13.76 2.57
CA TYR A 75 16.17 13.82 1.46
C TYR A 75 16.12 15.24 0.91
N ILE A 76 16.24 15.33 -0.41
CA ILE A 76 16.05 16.57 -1.17
C ILE A 76 15.29 16.19 -2.45
N LYS A 77 14.16 16.84 -2.67
CA LYS A 77 13.36 16.74 -3.89
C LYS A 77 13.05 18.14 -4.40
N ILE A 78 13.23 18.35 -5.68
CA ILE A 78 12.89 19.60 -6.36
C ILE A 78 11.68 19.34 -7.24
N ASP A 79 10.69 20.21 -7.16
CA ASP A 79 9.52 20.21 -8.02
C ASP A 79 9.43 21.54 -8.77
N VAL A 80 9.11 21.47 -10.05
CA VAL A 80 8.79 22.64 -10.88
C VAL A 80 7.33 22.56 -11.25
N ALA A 81 6.57 23.58 -10.85
CA ALA A 81 5.18 23.71 -11.23
C ALA A 81 5.08 24.08 -12.71
N TYR A 82 4.23 23.36 -13.44
CA TYR A 82 3.86 23.71 -14.81
C TYR A 82 2.36 23.48 -15.00
N ASN A 83 1.81 23.86 -16.16
CA ASN A 83 0.35 23.88 -16.37
C ASN A 83 -0.37 24.65 -15.27
N LEU A 84 0.11 25.86 -14.96
CA LEU A 84 -0.54 26.73 -13.98
C LEU A 84 -1.85 27.23 -14.58
N GLU A 85 -2.95 26.93 -13.89
CA GLU A 85 -4.29 27.26 -14.32
C GLU A 85 -5.06 27.93 -13.20
N LYS A 86 -5.59 29.12 -13.45
CA LYS A 86 -6.55 29.76 -12.56
C LYS A 86 -7.92 29.14 -12.78
N GLN A 87 -8.50 28.55 -11.74
CA GLN A 87 -9.75 27.82 -11.81
C GLN A 87 -10.73 28.30 -10.73
N SER A 88 -12.03 28.14 -10.98
CA SER A 88 -13.04 28.44 -9.97
C SER A 88 -12.92 27.47 -8.80
N TRP A 89 -12.94 27.99 -7.57
CA TRP A 89 -12.91 27.18 -6.36
C TRP A 89 -14.04 26.14 -6.32
N ASN A 90 -15.25 26.53 -6.74
CA ASN A 90 -16.39 25.62 -6.79
C ASN A 90 -16.14 24.43 -7.73
N GLN A 91 -15.51 24.67 -8.89
CA GLN A 91 -15.17 23.57 -9.81
C GLN A 91 -14.18 22.59 -9.18
N ILE A 92 -13.16 23.09 -8.48
CA ILE A 92 -12.18 22.25 -7.76
C ILE A 92 -12.83 21.46 -6.63
N GLU A 93 -13.68 22.11 -5.82
CA GLU A 93 -14.43 21.46 -4.75
C GLU A 93 -15.32 20.33 -5.29
N GLN A 94 -16.06 20.59 -6.37
CA GLN A 94 -16.89 19.57 -7.02
C GLN A 94 -16.06 18.43 -7.61
N GLN A 95 -14.90 18.73 -8.19
CA GLN A 95 -13.99 17.70 -8.70
C GLN A 95 -13.49 16.79 -7.59
N VAL A 96 -13.09 17.35 -6.44
CA VAL A 96 -12.63 16.58 -5.26
C VAL A 96 -13.77 15.76 -4.66
N HIS A 97 -14.98 16.32 -4.57
CA HIS A 97 -16.15 15.63 -4.05
C HIS A 97 -16.57 14.43 -4.91
N HIS A 98 -16.47 14.55 -6.24
CA HIS A 98 -16.94 13.53 -7.19
C HIS A 98 -15.84 12.59 -7.69
N GLN A 99 -14.70 12.50 -7.00
CA GLN A 99 -13.66 11.55 -7.37
C GLN A 99 -14.14 10.12 -7.19
N PHE A 100 -13.84 9.28 -8.18
CA PHE A 100 -14.18 7.86 -8.14
C PHE A 100 -13.43 7.10 -7.02
N HIS A 101 -12.24 7.58 -6.67
CA HIS A 101 -11.42 7.00 -5.61
C HIS A 101 -10.92 8.08 -4.64
N ASN A 102 -10.86 7.73 -3.36
CA ASN A 102 -10.35 8.62 -2.33
C ASN A 102 -8.88 8.96 -2.57
N ASN A 103 -8.49 10.21 -2.31
CA ASN A 103 -7.12 10.71 -2.46
C ASN A 103 -6.54 10.70 -3.90
N HIS A 104 -7.34 11.07 -4.91
CA HIS A 104 -6.94 11.03 -6.33
C HIS A 104 -6.88 12.40 -7.02
N TYR A 105 -6.85 13.50 -6.26
CA TYR A 105 -6.63 14.85 -6.77
C TYR A 105 -5.12 15.07 -6.92
N ARG A 106 -4.58 14.69 -8.08
CA ARG A 106 -3.14 14.62 -8.36
C ARG A 106 -2.54 15.96 -8.82
N ARG A 107 -2.92 17.07 -8.18
CA ARG A 107 -2.43 18.43 -8.51
C ARG A 107 -2.09 19.22 -7.25
N GLY A 108 -1.14 20.15 -7.39
CA GLY A 108 -0.90 21.18 -6.38
C GLY A 108 -1.91 22.32 -6.45
N ILE A 109 -2.02 23.11 -5.38
CA ILE A 109 -2.97 24.22 -5.28
C ILE A 109 -2.26 25.46 -4.71
N GLY A 110 -2.40 26.59 -5.38
CA GLY A 110 -2.10 27.94 -4.89
C GLY A 110 -3.38 28.69 -4.55
N PHE A 111 -3.43 29.35 -3.40
CA PHE A 111 -4.66 29.95 -2.86
C PHE A 111 -4.73 31.48 -3.00
N ASP A 112 -3.73 32.10 -3.61
CA ASP A 112 -3.70 33.52 -3.93
C ASP A 112 -3.07 33.75 -5.32
N ASP A 113 -3.21 34.96 -5.86
CA ASP A 113 -2.81 35.27 -7.24
C ASP A 113 -1.29 35.13 -7.49
N SER A 114 -0.46 35.39 -6.48
CA SER A 114 1.01 35.21 -6.58
C SER A 114 1.47 33.82 -6.15
N CYS A 115 0.54 32.92 -5.80
CA CYS A 115 0.83 31.63 -5.17
C CYS A 115 1.80 31.75 -3.97
N SER A 116 1.68 32.84 -3.19
CA SER A 116 2.44 33.03 -1.97
C SER A 116 2.05 32.02 -0.88
N LEU A 117 0.87 31.43 -1.03
CA LEU A 117 0.36 30.31 -0.26
C LEU A 117 0.02 29.16 -1.23
N ALA A 118 0.89 28.15 -1.28
CA ALA A 118 0.77 27.02 -2.20
C ALA A 118 1.20 25.70 -1.55
N PHE A 119 0.55 24.60 -1.95
CA PHE A 119 0.87 23.25 -1.46
C PHE A 119 1.02 22.28 -2.63
N LEU A 120 2.03 21.42 -2.54
CA LEU A 120 2.19 20.26 -3.42
C LEU A 120 1.08 19.22 -3.17
N GLU A 121 0.81 18.37 -4.16
CA GLU A 121 -0.04 17.18 -4.02
C GLU A 121 0.32 16.37 -2.75
N GLN A 122 1.61 16.14 -2.52
CA GLN A 122 2.10 15.36 -1.38
C GLN A 122 1.90 16.09 -0.04
N GLU A 123 1.91 17.42 -0.03
CA GLU A 123 1.60 18.19 1.19
C GLU A 123 0.10 18.15 1.49
N ILE A 124 -0.73 18.26 0.45
CA ILE A 124 -2.19 18.20 0.55
C ILE A 124 -2.62 16.89 1.22
N TYR A 125 -2.13 15.74 0.73
CA TYR A 125 -2.45 14.44 1.32
C TYR A 125 -1.68 14.15 2.60
N GLY A 126 -0.40 14.52 2.63
CA GLY A 126 0.44 14.36 3.80
C GLY A 126 -0.08 15.11 5.01
N LYS A 127 -0.87 16.17 4.85
CA LYS A 127 -1.49 16.94 5.95
C LYS A 127 -3.00 16.74 6.04
N ALA A 128 -3.57 15.81 5.26
CA ALA A 128 -5.01 15.57 5.17
C ALA A 128 -5.83 16.86 4.91
N ILE A 129 -5.31 17.76 4.08
CA ILE A 129 -6.03 18.95 3.59
C ILE A 129 -7.20 18.50 2.71
N ILE A 130 -6.98 17.50 1.84
CA ILE A 130 -8.04 16.73 1.21
C ILE A 130 -8.12 15.38 1.91
N ARG A 131 -9.33 14.99 2.35
CA ARG A 131 -9.57 13.69 2.99
C ARG A 131 -11.01 13.21 2.83
N GLY A 132 -11.20 11.90 2.94
CA GLY A 132 -12.53 11.28 3.13
C GLY A 132 -12.71 10.82 4.59
N LEU A 133 -13.95 10.74 5.05
CA LEU A 133 -14.26 10.21 6.40
C LEU A 133 -14.13 8.68 6.45
N SER A 134 -14.42 8.02 5.34
CA SER A 134 -14.27 6.58 5.11
C SER A 134 -14.10 6.32 3.62
N TYR A 135 -13.76 5.08 3.24
CA TYR A 135 -13.45 4.70 1.85
C TYR A 135 -14.65 4.88 0.89
N ASP A 136 -15.88 4.88 1.41
CA ASP A 136 -17.14 4.96 0.68
C ASP A 136 -17.78 6.37 0.73
N LYS A 137 -17.09 7.35 1.32
CA LYS A 137 -17.57 8.73 1.42
C LYS A 137 -16.75 9.66 0.53
N PRO A 138 -17.39 10.66 -0.10
CA PRO A 138 -16.71 11.71 -0.86
C PRO A 138 -15.54 12.34 -0.10
N ASN A 139 -14.49 12.72 -0.85
CA ASN A 139 -13.45 13.58 -0.31
C ASN A 139 -13.98 15.01 -0.13
N PHE A 140 -13.37 15.75 0.80
CA PHE A 140 -13.62 17.17 0.97
C PHE A 140 -12.33 17.89 1.38
N PHE A 141 -12.33 19.21 1.25
CA PHE A 141 -11.30 20.08 1.79
C PHE A 141 -11.56 20.37 3.27
N ASP A 142 -10.61 20.00 4.13
CA ASP A 142 -10.68 20.22 5.56
C ASP A 142 -10.05 21.58 5.90
N GLU A 143 -10.90 22.61 6.12
CA GLU A 143 -10.47 23.98 6.45
C GLU A 143 -9.56 24.02 7.70
N THR A 144 -9.80 23.14 8.67
CA THR A 144 -9.01 23.11 9.91
C THR A 144 -7.60 22.61 9.60
N ASN A 145 -7.49 21.52 8.84
CA ASN A 145 -6.19 20.98 8.44
C ASN A 145 -5.44 21.92 7.50
N LEU A 146 -6.13 22.60 6.58
CA LEU A 146 -5.55 23.64 5.72
C LEU A 146 -4.93 24.76 6.57
N ASN A 147 -5.67 25.33 7.50
CA ASN A 147 -5.18 26.44 8.33
C ASN A 147 -4.07 25.99 9.29
N TYR A 148 -4.13 24.76 9.80
CA TYR A 148 -3.03 24.18 10.55
C TYR A 148 -1.77 24.01 9.67
N ALA A 149 -1.93 23.56 8.42
CA ALA A 149 -0.86 23.41 7.45
C ALA A 149 -0.20 24.75 7.11
N ILE A 150 -0.99 25.79 6.89
CA ILE A 150 -0.54 27.17 6.63
C ILE A 150 0.28 27.68 7.82
N LYS A 151 -0.25 27.54 9.04
CA LYS A 151 0.44 27.98 10.26
C LYS A 151 1.81 27.31 10.42
N GLN A 152 1.89 26.01 10.17
CA GLN A 152 3.12 25.23 10.28
C GLN A 152 4.13 25.61 9.18
N LYS A 153 3.70 25.62 7.91
CA LYS A 153 4.60 25.86 6.76
C LYS A 153 5.15 27.29 6.75
N TYR A 154 4.30 28.28 7.04
CA TYR A 154 4.65 29.70 6.96
C TYR A 154 4.90 30.35 8.32
N ARG A 155 5.10 29.57 9.39
CA ARG A 155 5.38 30.05 10.76
C ARG A 155 4.37 31.11 11.23
N ALA A 156 3.09 30.89 10.94
CA ALA A 156 1.97 31.80 11.27
C ALA A 156 2.04 33.22 10.66
N THR A 157 2.84 33.45 9.61
CA THR A 157 2.96 34.77 8.96
C THR A 157 1.89 35.04 7.89
N LYS A 158 1.21 33.99 7.41
CA LYS A 158 0.16 34.07 6.39
C LYS A 158 -1.23 34.01 7.02
N PRO A 159 -2.25 34.68 6.43
CA PRO A 159 -3.60 34.68 6.96
C PRO A 159 -4.26 33.30 6.85
N GLU A 160 -5.28 33.09 7.67
CA GLU A 160 -6.17 31.94 7.54
C GLU A 160 -7.03 32.04 6.28
N ILE A 161 -7.33 30.89 5.69
CA ILE A 161 -8.25 30.74 4.57
C ILE A 161 -9.61 30.31 5.10
N LYS A 162 -10.66 31.00 4.63
CA LYS A 162 -12.04 30.53 4.72
C LYS A 162 -12.46 29.94 3.39
N LEU A 163 -12.69 28.64 3.34
CA LEU A 163 -12.99 27.94 2.08
C LEU A 163 -14.24 28.51 1.41
N LYS A 164 -15.25 28.90 2.21
CA LYS A 164 -16.49 29.50 1.72
C LYS A 164 -16.32 30.87 1.05
N SER A 165 -15.21 31.57 1.30
CA SER A 165 -14.93 32.86 0.66
C SER A 165 -14.02 32.75 -0.56
N LEU A 166 -13.48 31.56 -0.85
CA LEU A 166 -12.65 31.35 -2.03
C LEU A 166 -13.51 31.41 -3.29
N GLN A 167 -13.07 32.22 -4.25
CA GLN A 167 -13.70 32.32 -5.57
C GLN A 167 -12.90 31.56 -6.62
N GLU A 168 -11.58 31.74 -6.59
CA GLU A 168 -10.64 31.17 -7.53
C GLU A 168 -9.40 30.67 -6.80
N VAL A 169 -8.75 29.66 -7.39
CA VAL A 169 -7.46 29.12 -6.95
C VAL A 169 -6.59 28.84 -8.17
N TRP A 170 -5.28 28.79 -7.97
CA TRP A 170 -4.36 28.24 -8.96
C TRP A 170 -4.21 26.75 -8.74
N THR A 171 -4.14 26.00 -9.83
CA THR A 171 -3.82 24.56 -9.82
C THR A 171 -2.67 24.30 -10.77
N PHE A 172 -1.86 23.30 -10.47
CA PHE A 172 -0.65 23.01 -11.26
C PHE A 172 -0.24 21.55 -11.16
N ASP A 173 0.43 21.08 -12.21
CA ASP A 173 1.14 19.81 -12.24
C ASP A 173 2.60 20.03 -11.82
N THR A 174 3.32 18.95 -11.48
CA THR A 174 4.74 19.05 -11.13
C THR A 174 5.61 18.14 -11.96
N TYR A 175 6.77 18.65 -12.37
CA TYR A 175 7.88 17.85 -12.88
C TYR A 175 9.00 17.90 -11.84
N ALA A 176 9.49 16.73 -11.44
CA ALA A 176 10.30 16.64 -10.23
C ALA A 176 11.56 15.81 -10.42
N THR A 177 12.54 16.07 -9.56
CA THR A 177 13.76 15.28 -9.42
C THR A 177 14.07 15.04 -7.95
N PHE A 178 14.65 13.88 -7.66
CA PHE A 178 15.06 13.49 -6.31
C PHE A 178 16.58 13.38 -6.25
N TYR A 179 17.21 14.03 -5.29
CA TYR A 179 18.65 13.94 -5.10
C TYR A 179 19.00 12.78 -4.16
N GLU A 180 19.76 11.82 -4.66
CA GLU A 180 20.16 10.63 -3.92
C GLU A 180 21.53 10.16 -4.42
N ASN A 181 22.40 9.72 -3.50
CA ASN A 181 23.72 9.17 -3.83
C ASN A 181 24.57 10.08 -4.74
N GLY A 182 24.48 11.40 -4.54
CA GLY A 182 25.27 12.38 -5.30
C GLY A 182 24.71 12.72 -6.68
N GLN A 183 23.48 12.30 -7.01
CA GLN A 183 22.89 12.50 -8.33
C GLN A 183 21.42 12.91 -8.25
N PHE A 184 20.98 13.69 -9.23
CA PHE A 184 19.57 14.01 -9.46
C PHE A 184 18.89 12.94 -10.32
N ILE A 185 17.84 12.32 -9.79
CA ILE A 185 17.05 11.27 -10.44
C ILE A 185 15.70 11.87 -10.84
N ASN A 186 15.45 11.96 -12.15
CA ASN A 186 14.17 12.42 -12.67
C ASN A 186 13.02 11.50 -12.25
N LEU A 187 11.91 12.13 -11.88
CA LEU A 187 10.66 11.46 -11.56
C LEU A 187 9.70 11.62 -12.74
N ALA A 188 8.86 10.60 -12.96
CA ALA A 188 7.75 10.70 -13.88
C ALA A 188 6.78 11.81 -13.45
N SER A 189 6.11 12.40 -14.43
CA SER A 189 5.12 13.46 -14.26
C SER A 189 3.84 13.09 -14.98
N ARG A 190 2.72 13.69 -14.55
CA ARG A 190 1.34 13.46 -15.01
C ARG A 190 0.76 12.10 -14.62
N TYR A 191 -0.57 12.05 -14.68
CA TYR A 191 -1.40 10.86 -14.50
C TYR A 191 -1.12 10.12 -13.17
N ASP A 192 -1.21 8.80 -13.22
CA ASP A 192 -0.99 7.89 -12.10
C ASP A 192 0.50 7.76 -11.71
N ALA A 193 1.41 8.03 -12.64
CA ALA A 193 2.85 7.90 -12.45
C ALA A 193 3.55 9.12 -11.82
N ASN A 194 2.84 10.22 -11.52
CA ASN A 194 3.45 11.42 -10.94
C ASN A 194 4.26 11.11 -9.67
N GLY A 195 5.54 11.48 -9.66
CA GLY A 195 6.46 11.28 -8.55
C GLY A 195 7.15 9.89 -8.51
N ILE A 196 6.91 9.02 -9.48
CA ILE A 196 7.52 7.67 -9.54
C ILE A 196 8.87 7.73 -10.27
N ARG A 197 9.88 7.05 -9.73
CA ARG A 197 11.20 6.89 -10.39
C ARG A 197 11.09 5.88 -11.53
N ALA A 198 11.69 6.18 -12.67
CA ALA A 198 11.85 5.20 -13.74
C ALA A 198 12.83 4.09 -13.34
N ILE A 199 12.54 2.84 -13.72
CA ILE A 199 13.44 1.71 -13.50
C ILE A 199 14.48 1.70 -14.62
N ALA A 200 15.67 2.25 -14.35
CA ALA A 200 16.80 2.25 -15.28
C ALA A 200 17.72 1.02 -15.15
N SER A 201 17.63 0.28 -14.04
CA SER A 201 18.47 -0.88 -13.76
C SER A 201 17.92 -2.18 -14.36
N ASN A 202 18.70 -3.26 -14.25
CA ASN A 202 18.24 -4.60 -14.62
C ASN A 202 16.98 -4.97 -13.83
N LYS A 203 15.88 -5.25 -14.54
CA LYS A 203 14.57 -5.56 -13.93
C LYS A 203 14.61 -6.75 -12.97
N LYS A 204 15.36 -7.82 -13.29
CA LYS A 204 15.47 -9.01 -12.42
C LYS A 204 16.13 -8.65 -11.10
N GLN A 205 17.23 -7.91 -11.13
CA GLN A 205 17.89 -7.46 -9.91
C GLN A 205 16.99 -6.48 -9.14
N HIS A 206 16.32 -5.56 -9.83
CA HIS A 206 15.40 -4.62 -9.21
C HIS A 206 14.26 -5.32 -8.46
N PHE A 207 13.64 -6.34 -9.06
CA PHE A 207 12.59 -7.12 -8.39
C PHE A 207 13.12 -7.91 -7.21
N ARG A 208 14.34 -8.46 -7.31
CA ARG A 208 14.99 -9.10 -6.16
C ARG A 208 15.18 -8.11 -5.01
N ASP A 209 15.78 -6.96 -5.28
CA ASP A 209 15.99 -5.91 -4.28
C ASP A 209 14.66 -5.43 -3.66
N LEU A 210 13.59 -5.36 -4.45
CA LEU A 210 12.25 -5.01 -3.99
C LEU A 210 11.71 -6.07 -3.02
N ILE A 211 11.84 -7.36 -3.34
CA ILE A 211 11.42 -8.46 -2.47
C ILE A 211 12.21 -8.44 -1.16
N GLU A 212 13.54 -8.31 -1.23
CA GLU A 212 14.42 -8.29 -0.06
C GLU A 212 14.11 -7.10 0.88
N LYS A 213 13.89 -5.90 0.33
CA LYS A 213 13.53 -4.71 1.11
C LYS A 213 12.14 -4.82 1.73
N ASN A 214 11.15 -5.35 1.00
CA ASN A 214 9.81 -5.55 1.53
C ASN A 214 9.79 -6.64 2.61
N ALA A 215 10.56 -7.72 2.47
CA ALA A 215 10.73 -8.74 3.50
C ALA A 215 11.32 -8.14 4.78
N ALA A 216 12.37 -7.31 4.66
CA ALA A 216 12.98 -6.62 5.79
C ALA A 216 12.01 -5.65 6.48
N PHE A 217 11.22 -4.90 5.72
CA PHE A 217 10.18 -4.04 6.27
C PHE A 217 9.10 -4.86 7.00
N LEU A 218 8.59 -5.92 6.38
CA LEU A 218 7.53 -6.74 6.96
C LEU A 218 8.00 -7.43 8.26
N HIS A 219 9.22 -7.96 8.28
CA HIS A 219 9.86 -8.49 9.48
C HIS A 219 10.02 -7.42 10.58
N SER A 220 10.35 -6.18 10.22
CA SER A 220 10.48 -5.10 11.20
C SER A 220 9.14 -4.70 11.82
N GLN A 221 8.02 -4.96 11.13
CA GLN A 221 6.68 -4.73 11.67
C GLN A 221 6.24 -5.78 12.70
N ILE A 222 6.95 -6.91 12.83
CA ILE A 222 6.65 -7.93 13.85
C ILE A 222 7.22 -7.46 15.20
N GLN A 223 6.35 -7.30 16.19
CA GLN A 223 6.71 -6.97 17.57
C GLN A 223 7.24 -8.20 18.30
N GLU A 224 7.86 -8.00 19.47
CA GLU A 224 8.44 -9.08 20.28
C GLU A 224 7.43 -10.17 20.66
N ASN A 225 6.16 -9.79 20.85
CA ASN A 225 5.08 -10.72 21.16
C ASN A 225 4.46 -11.40 19.91
N GLY A 226 5.04 -11.20 18.72
CA GLY A 226 4.56 -11.76 17.46
C GLY A 226 3.45 -10.95 16.78
N LYS A 227 2.89 -9.92 17.43
CA LYS A 227 1.87 -9.07 16.83
C LYS A 227 2.48 -8.14 15.78
N PHE A 228 1.80 -7.93 14.66
CA PHE A 228 2.24 -6.95 13.66
C PHE A 228 1.81 -5.53 14.02
N ILE A 229 2.60 -4.55 13.59
CA ILE A 229 2.13 -3.18 13.35
C ILE A 229 1.54 -3.15 11.94
N TYR A 230 0.24 -2.90 11.82
CA TYR A 230 -0.48 -2.97 10.52
C TYR A 230 -0.25 -1.77 9.61
N GLY A 231 0.38 -0.73 10.13
CA GLY A 231 0.65 0.50 9.42
C GLY A 231 0.13 1.70 10.20
N TYR A 232 0.24 2.84 9.56
CA TYR A 232 0.07 4.15 10.16
C TYR A 232 -0.87 4.97 9.30
N PHE A 233 -1.58 5.91 9.92
CA PHE A 233 -2.19 7.05 9.23
C PHE A 233 -1.09 8.10 9.01
N PRO A 234 -0.48 8.22 7.82
CA PRO A 234 0.74 9.01 7.64
C PRO A 234 0.52 10.50 7.87
N ALA A 235 -0.72 10.98 7.72
CA ALA A 235 -1.06 12.38 7.98
C ALA A 235 -1.00 12.75 9.47
N TYR A 236 -1.21 11.78 10.36
CA TYR A 236 -1.34 12.01 11.80
C TYR A 236 -0.23 11.37 12.61
N ASP A 237 0.61 10.55 11.99
CA ASP A 237 1.64 9.75 12.67
C ASP A 237 1.03 8.89 13.78
N ARG A 238 0.02 8.09 13.41
CA ARG A 238 -0.75 7.25 14.34
C ARG A 238 -0.94 5.85 13.81
N ASP A 239 -0.77 4.87 14.67
CA ASP A 239 -0.99 3.46 14.33
C ASP A 239 -2.44 3.18 13.94
N ILE A 240 -2.59 2.27 12.97
CA ILE A 240 -3.88 1.64 12.67
C ILE A 240 -4.16 0.61 13.78
N ARG A 241 -5.16 0.90 14.61
CA ARG A 241 -5.47 0.08 15.80
C ARG A 241 -6.23 -1.21 15.50
N ASN A 242 -6.98 -1.25 14.41
CA ASN A 242 -7.80 -2.42 14.08
C ASN A 242 -6.89 -3.57 13.66
N TYR A 243 -7.10 -4.72 14.29
CA TYR A 243 -6.34 -5.95 14.06
C TYR A 243 -7.30 -7.05 13.63
N ASN A 244 -6.87 -7.89 12.69
CA ASN A 244 -7.70 -8.99 12.20
C ASN A 244 -6.84 -10.18 11.77
N THR A 245 -7.40 -11.37 11.88
CA THR A 245 -6.68 -12.64 11.73
C THR A 245 -6.19 -12.88 10.31
N VAL A 246 -6.98 -12.50 9.30
CA VAL A 246 -6.63 -12.65 7.88
C VAL A 246 -5.34 -11.91 7.56
N ARG A 247 -5.24 -10.62 7.92
CA ARG A 247 -4.05 -9.80 7.67
C ARG A 247 -2.82 -10.31 8.39
N HIS A 248 -2.98 -10.86 9.59
CA HIS A 248 -1.85 -11.43 10.34
C HIS A 248 -1.25 -12.62 9.61
N CYS A 249 -2.10 -13.60 9.27
CA CYS A 249 -1.64 -14.85 8.65
C CYS A 249 -1.14 -14.62 7.21
N THR A 250 -1.84 -13.80 6.42
CA THR A 250 -1.39 -13.46 5.04
C THR A 250 -0.09 -12.67 5.01
N SER A 251 0.12 -11.75 5.96
CA SER A 251 1.41 -11.06 6.10
C SER A 251 2.54 -12.04 6.42
N LEU A 252 2.29 -13.00 7.30
CA LEU A 252 3.31 -13.99 7.65
C LEU A 252 3.56 -14.97 6.50
N TYR A 253 2.53 -15.41 5.79
CA TYR A 253 2.65 -16.18 4.56
C TYR A 253 3.50 -15.43 3.51
N ALA A 254 3.21 -14.16 3.26
CA ALA A 254 3.99 -13.34 2.32
C ALA A 254 5.46 -13.19 2.74
N LEU A 255 5.75 -13.06 4.04
CA LEU A 255 7.13 -13.06 4.53
C LEU A 255 7.82 -14.40 4.30
N LEU A 256 7.13 -15.52 4.53
CA LEU A 256 7.69 -16.86 4.31
C LEU A 256 7.97 -17.15 2.82
N GLU A 257 7.13 -16.69 1.90
CA GLU A 257 7.36 -16.78 0.45
C GLU A 257 8.69 -16.13 0.02
N THR A 258 9.16 -15.11 0.74
CA THR A 258 10.43 -14.43 0.40
C THR A 258 11.66 -15.32 0.58
N PHE A 259 11.56 -16.40 1.37
CA PHE A 259 12.66 -17.33 1.61
C PHE A 259 13.06 -18.15 0.38
N GLU A 260 12.16 -18.31 -0.60
CA GLU A 260 12.52 -18.91 -1.89
C GLU A 260 13.49 -18.04 -2.70
N VAL A 261 13.46 -16.72 -2.46
CA VAL A 261 14.33 -15.76 -3.13
C VAL A 261 15.63 -15.58 -2.35
N GLN A 262 15.55 -15.51 -1.03
CA GLN A 262 16.70 -15.27 -0.15
C GLN A 262 16.47 -15.87 1.23
N ASP A 263 17.38 -16.74 1.67
CA ASP A 263 17.37 -17.24 3.05
C ASP A 263 17.74 -16.13 4.06
N LYS A 264 16.98 -16.06 5.15
CA LYS A 264 17.09 -15.07 6.22
C LYS A 264 16.93 -15.71 7.61
N PRO A 265 17.94 -16.48 8.08
CA PRO A 265 17.84 -17.19 9.36
C PRO A 265 17.55 -16.26 10.55
N GLU A 266 18.00 -15.01 10.48
CA GLU A 266 17.77 -14.00 11.52
C GLU A 266 16.28 -13.63 11.71
N TYR A 267 15.38 -13.95 10.77
CA TYR A 267 13.95 -13.64 10.87
C TYR A 267 13.14 -14.68 11.65
N TRP A 268 13.67 -15.90 11.79
CA TRP A 268 12.94 -17.02 12.39
C TRP A 268 12.40 -16.76 13.81
N PRO A 269 13.14 -16.11 14.74
CA PRO A 269 12.60 -15.86 16.07
C PRO A 269 11.28 -15.07 16.05
N LYS A 270 11.20 -14.03 15.22
CA LYS A 270 9.98 -13.22 15.08
C LYS A 270 8.88 -13.93 14.31
N ILE A 271 9.24 -14.70 13.27
CA ILE A 271 8.28 -15.53 12.53
C ILE A 271 7.62 -16.54 13.45
N VAL A 272 8.40 -17.26 14.25
CA VAL A 272 7.88 -18.24 15.23
C VAL A 272 7.01 -17.55 16.27
N ALA A 273 7.44 -16.39 16.80
CA ALA A 273 6.61 -15.61 17.72
C ALA A 273 5.26 -15.20 17.09
N ALA A 274 5.26 -14.80 15.81
CA ALA A 274 4.04 -14.45 15.09
C ALA A 274 3.11 -15.67 14.87
N ILE A 275 3.64 -16.83 14.47
CA ILE A 275 2.84 -18.08 14.37
C ILE A 275 2.21 -18.39 15.74
N GLN A 276 3.00 -18.33 16.82
CA GLN A 276 2.51 -18.58 18.17
C GLN A 276 1.44 -17.57 18.60
N TYR A 277 1.61 -16.29 18.26
CA TYR A 277 0.59 -15.28 18.49
C TYR A 277 -0.72 -15.64 17.80
N ALA A 278 -0.68 -16.09 16.53
CA ALA A 278 -1.86 -16.52 15.80
C ALA A 278 -2.58 -17.70 16.47
N LEU A 279 -1.82 -18.75 16.82
CA LEU A 279 -2.34 -19.99 17.40
C LEU A 279 -2.84 -19.82 18.84
N THR A 280 -2.27 -18.89 19.60
CA THR A 280 -2.72 -18.62 20.97
C THR A 280 -3.93 -17.67 21.01
N THR A 281 -3.97 -16.69 20.11
CA THR A 281 -4.97 -15.62 20.14
C THR A 281 -6.24 -16.01 19.37
N PHE A 282 -6.09 -16.58 18.18
CA PHE A 282 -7.20 -16.72 17.22
C PHE A 282 -7.66 -18.16 17.02
N TYR A 283 -6.80 -19.15 17.21
CA TYR A 283 -7.18 -20.54 16.99
C TYR A 283 -8.09 -21.05 18.12
N LYS A 284 -9.21 -21.69 17.75
CA LYS A 284 -10.17 -22.33 18.65
C LYS A 284 -10.58 -23.68 18.10
N GLU A 285 -10.47 -24.71 18.94
CA GLU A 285 -10.97 -26.04 18.62
C GLU A 285 -12.48 -26.07 18.86
N LYS A 286 -13.23 -26.51 17.84
CA LYS A 286 -14.65 -26.82 17.97
C LYS A 286 -14.82 -28.22 18.59
N ASP A 287 -13.99 -29.16 18.15
CA ASP A 287 -13.98 -30.57 18.56
C ASP A 287 -12.56 -31.19 18.34
N PRO A 288 -12.33 -32.49 18.60
CA PRO A 288 -11.00 -33.09 18.49
C PRO A 288 -10.35 -33.01 17.11
N ILE A 289 -11.12 -32.88 16.03
CA ILE A 289 -10.62 -32.88 14.64
C ILE A 289 -10.87 -31.56 13.91
N THR A 290 -11.72 -30.68 14.44
CA THR A 290 -12.12 -29.43 13.78
C THR A 290 -11.71 -28.22 14.60
N ALA A 291 -11.10 -27.25 13.94
CA ALA A 291 -10.78 -25.96 14.52
C ALA A 291 -11.07 -24.82 13.56
N PHE A 292 -11.16 -23.62 14.11
CA PHE A 292 -11.34 -22.38 13.37
C PHE A 292 -10.44 -21.27 13.89
N MET A 293 -10.15 -20.32 13.01
CA MET A 293 -9.60 -19.02 13.34
C MET A 293 -10.74 -18.04 13.62
N ILE A 294 -10.79 -17.50 14.83
CA ILE A 294 -11.72 -16.42 15.19
C ILE A 294 -11.14 -15.06 14.81
N ASP A 295 -12.01 -14.12 14.48
CA ASP A 295 -11.67 -12.75 14.14
C ASP A 295 -12.70 -11.79 14.77
N GLY A 296 -12.35 -10.51 14.89
CA GLY A 296 -13.20 -9.48 15.50
C GLY A 296 -12.83 -9.15 16.95
N LYS A 297 -13.68 -8.34 17.58
CA LYS A 297 -13.53 -7.92 18.98
C LYS A 297 -14.45 -8.75 19.87
N GLU A 298 -14.17 -8.75 21.18
CA GLU A 298 -15.06 -9.36 22.16
C GLU A 298 -16.49 -8.83 22.00
N GLY A 299 -17.48 -9.74 21.98
CA GLY A 299 -18.88 -9.42 21.69
C GLY A 299 -19.27 -9.42 20.21
N GLU A 300 -18.30 -9.42 19.28
CA GLU A 300 -18.53 -9.40 17.83
C GLU A 300 -17.68 -10.46 17.09
N LEU A 301 -17.26 -11.50 17.80
CA LEU A 301 -16.41 -12.55 17.25
C LEU A 301 -17.11 -13.32 16.13
N GLU A 302 -16.35 -13.60 15.08
CA GLU A 302 -16.83 -14.36 13.92
C GLU A 302 -15.72 -15.27 13.39
N ILE A 303 -16.14 -16.30 12.67
CA ILE A 303 -15.23 -17.18 11.93
C ILE A 303 -15.36 -16.80 10.46
N LYS A 304 -14.23 -16.53 9.80
CA LYS A 304 -14.19 -16.19 8.38
C LYS A 304 -13.49 -17.29 7.61
N LEU A 305 -14.05 -17.70 6.48
CA LEU A 305 -13.43 -18.67 5.57
C LEU A 305 -11.98 -18.30 5.25
N GLY A 306 -11.73 -17.05 4.82
CA GLY A 306 -10.39 -16.56 4.52
C GLY A 306 -9.43 -16.53 5.73
N ALA A 307 -9.93 -16.41 6.96
CA ALA A 307 -9.05 -16.46 8.15
C ALA A 307 -8.50 -17.87 8.38
N ASN A 308 -9.31 -18.90 8.17
CA ASN A 308 -8.88 -20.29 8.22
C ASN A 308 -7.90 -20.59 7.07
N ALA A 309 -8.24 -20.14 5.86
CA ALA A 309 -7.42 -20.35 4.68
C ALA A 309 -6.04 -19.69 4.81
N ALA A 310 -5.98 -18.41 5.19
CA ALA A 310 -4.73 -17.69 5.41
C ALA A 310 -3.83 -18.36 6.47
N ALA A 311 -4.42 -18.91 7.53
CA ALA A 311 -3.67 -19.65 8.54
C ALA A 311 -3.08 -20.95 7.98
N ILE A 312 -3.83 -21.71 7.19
CA ILE A 312 -3.31 -22.92 6.52
C ILE A 312 -2.18 -22.56 5.57
N LEU A 313 -2.30 -21.50 4.75
CA LEU A 313 -1.24 -21.05 3.84
C LEU A 313 0.04 -20.69 4.61
N MET A 314 -0.08 -19.93 5.70
CA MET A 314 1.04 -19.59 6.59
C MET A 314 1.73 -20.85 7.15
N LEU A 315 0.96 -21.81 7.67
CA LEU A 315 1.51 -23.01 8.31
C LEU A 315 2.14 -23.98 7.30
N THR A 316 1.47 -24.19 6.16
CA THR A 316 1.98 -25.05 5.08
C THR A 316 3.25 -24.47 4.46
N LYS A 317 3.32 -23.14 4.27
CA LYS A 317 4.55 -22.49 3.78
C LYS A 317 5.70 -22.59 4.77
N TYR A 318 5.43 -22.44 6.07
CA TYR A 318 6.46 -22.67 7.10
C TYR A 318 7.03 -24.09 7.01
N GLN A 319 6.16 -25.10 6.86
CA GLN A 319 6.59 -26.49 6.74
C GLN A 319 7.36 -26.74 5.43
N GLU A 320 6.93 -26.15 4.31
CA GLU A 320 7.63 -26.24 3.03
C GLU A 320 9.06 -25.69 3.12
N ILE A 321 9.24 -24.51 3.71
CA ILE A 321 10.56 -23.86 3.83
C ILE A 321 11.47 -24.57 4.85
N THR A 322 10.92 -25.03 5.98
CA THR A 322 11.73 -25.56 7.10
C THR A 322 11.86 -27.08 7.11
N GLY A 323 10.97 -27.78 6.42
CA GLY A 323 10.81 -29.24 6.51
C GLY A 323 10.25 -29.73 7.85
N LYS A 324 9.83 -28.84 8.76
CA LYS A 324 9.34 -29.18 10.10
C LYS A 324 7.81 -29.25 10.13
N ASP A 325 7.28 -30.29 10.77
CA ASP A 325 5.85 -30.56 10.90
C ASP A 325 5.23 -30.03 12.22
N ASP A 326 5.96 -29.18 12.94
CA ASP A 326 5.59 -28.61 14.26
C ASP A 326 4.13 -28.16 14.34
N TYR A 327 3.60 -27.63 13.23
CA TYR A 327 2.28 -27.03 13.14
C TYR A 327 1.27 -27.79 12.24
N LEU A 328 1.65 -28.93 11.67
CA LEU A 328 0.82 -29.67 10.71
C LEU A 328 -0.58 -29.97 11.29
N LYS A 329 -0.63 -30.43 12.55
CA LYS A 329 -1.89 -30.73 13.25
C LYS A 329 -2.88 -29.55 13.29
N TYR A 330 -2.40 -28.30 13.34
CA TYR A 330 -3.27 -27.13 13.34
C TYR A 330 -3.83 -26.88 11.95
N ALA A 331 -2.99 -27.01 10.91
CA ALA A 331 -3.42 -26.88 9.52
C ALA A 331 -4.48 -27.94 9.16
N GLU A 332 -4.29 -29.18 9.61
CA GLU A 332 -5.26 -30.28 9.41
C GLU A 332 -6.61 -29.99 10.06
N LYS A 333 -6.62 -29.54 11.32
CA LYS A 333 -7.87 -29.19 12.02
C LYS A 333 -8.58 -27.99 11.40
N LEU A 334 -7.82 -27.00 10.93
CA LEU A 334 -8.38 -25.85 10.20
C LEU A 334 -8.93 -26.25 8.84
N ALA A 335 -8.27 -27.17 8.13
CA ALA A 335 -8.75 -27.70 6.87
C ALA A 335 -10.06 -28.47 7.07
N HIS A 336 -10.17 -29.27 8.12
CA HIS A 336 -11.44 -29.86 8.55
C HIS A 336 -12.53 -28.81 8.78
N GLY A 337 -12.19 -27.68 9.42
CA GLY A 337 -13.10 -26.54 9.54
C GLY A 337 -13.55 -26.00 8.19
N ILE A 338 -12.65 -25.81 7.22
CA ILE A 338 -13.01 -25.37 5.86
C ILE A 338 -13.91 -26.40 5.17
N LEU A 339 -13.64 -27.70 5.30
CA LEU A 339 -14.47 -28.75 4.70
C LEU A 339 -15.93 -28.70 5.19
N GLU A 340 -16.17 -28.36 6.47
CA GLU A 340 -17.54 -28.14 6.99
C GLU A 340 -18.24 -26.91 6.38
N LEU A 341 -17.48 -25.96 5.84
CA LEU A 341 -18.00 -24.74 5.22
C LEU A 341 -18.31 -24.92 3.73
N VAL A 342 -17.88 -26.03 3.11
CA VAL A 342 -18.17 -26.35 1.71
C VAL A 342 -19.36 -27.30 1.63
N ASP A 343 -20.39 -26.91 0.88
CA ASP A 343 -21.57 -27.75 0.67
C ASP A 343 -21.37 -28.79 -0.45
N PRO A 344 -22.31 -29.74 -0.64
CA PRO A 344 -22.17 -30.78 -1.66
C PRO A 344 -22.07 -30.28 -3.11
N ASP A 345 -22.43 -29.02 -3.38
CA ASP A 345 -22.33 -28.39 -4.71
C ASP A 345 -21.01 -27.60 -4.87
N GLY A 346 -20.13 -27.62 -3.86
CA GLY A 346 -18.87 -26.88 -3.87
C GLY A 346 -19.04 -25.39 -3.60
N LEU A 347 -20.15 -24.96 -3.01
CA LEU A 347 -20.35 -23.59 -2.55
C LEU A 347 -19.89 -23.44 -1.11
N THR A 348 -19.33 -22.28 -0.80
CA THR A 348 -18.75 -22.02 0.51
C THR A 348 -19.71 -21.18 1.38
N THR A 349 -19.54 -21.32 2.68
CA THR A 349 -20.07 -20.38 3.68
C THR A 349 -18.94 -19.46 4.13
N HIS A 350 -19.07 -18.16 3.91
CA HIS A 350 -17.97 -17.23 4.19
C HIS A 350 -17.83 -16.91 5.67
N VAL A 351 -18.93 -16.87 6.43
CA VAL A 351 -18.90 -16.39 7.80
C VAL A 351 -19.87 -17.13 8.70
N LEU A 352 -19.36 -17.58 9.85
CA LEU A 352 -20.14 -18.10 10.98
C LEU A 352 -20.06 -17.16 12.19
N ASN A 353 -21.09 -17.18 13.02
CA ASN A 353 -21.04 -16.59 14.35
C ASN A 353 -20.16 -17.45 15.28
N TYR A 354 -19.44 -16.82 16.20
CA TYR A 354 -18.73 -17.49 17.28
C TYR A 354 -19.29 -17.02 18.62
N PRO A 355 -19.59 -17.90 19.60
CA PRO A 355 -19.17 -19.31 19.71
C PRO A 355 -20.17 -20.35 19.18
N ASN A 356 -21.28 -19.95 18.56
CA ASN A 356 -22.39 -20.86 18.25
C ASN A 356 -22.23 -21.63 16.92
N TYR A 357 -21.32 -21.18 16.04
CA TYR A 357 -21.04 -21.77 14.72
C TYR A 357 -22.24 -21.74 13.75
N ASP A 358 -23.27 -20.94 14.02
CA ASP A 358 -24.39 -20.75 13.09
C ASP A 358 -24.03 -19.79 11.96
N LEU A 359 -24.75 -19.92 10.85
CA LEU A 359 -24.56 -19.11 9.66
C LEU A 359 -24.76 -17.62 9.97
N LYS A 360 -23.72 -16.82 9.78
CA LYS A 360 -23.80 -15.36 9.84
C LYS A 360 -24.00 -14.75 8.47
N GLU A 361 -23.19 -15.17 7.49
CA GLU A 361 -23.19 -14.59 6.15
C GLU A 361 -22.71 -15.63 5.14
N LYS A 362 -23.56 -15.93 4.14
CA LYS A 362 -23.21 -16.92 3.11
C LYS A 362 -22.05 -16.44 2.23
N PHE A 363 -22.09 -15.19 1.81
CA PHE A 363 -21.10 -14.60 0.92
C PHE A 363 -20.72 -13.20 1.41
N ARG A 364 -19.43 -12.95 1.60
CA ARG A 364 -18.91 -11.65 2.07
C ARG A 364 -18.03 -10.95 1.04
N ILE A 365 -17.08 -11.67 0.46
CA ILE A 365 -16.10 -11.11 -0.47
C ILE A 365 -15.58 -12.20 -1.38
N ILE A 366 -15.36 -11.86 -2.65
CA ILE A 366 -15.05 -12.84 -3.71
C ILE A 366 -13.77 -13.64 -3.46
N TYR A 367 -12.79 -13.06 -2.76
CA TYR A 367 -11.46 -13.64 -2.57
C TYR A 367 -11.41 -14.87 -1.65
N TYR A 368 -12.40 -15.08 -0.78
CA TYR A 368 -12.35 -16.19 0.20
C TYR A 368 -12.45 -17.56 -0.45
N ASP A 369 -13.16 -17.66 -1.57
CA ASP A 369 -13.34 -18.92 -2.28
C ASP A 369 -12.01 -19.42 -2.86
N GLY A 370 -11.30 -18.55 -3.57
CA GLY A 370 -9.99 -18.85 -4.14
C GLY A 370 -8.93 -19.11 -3.07
N GLU A 371 -8.92 -18.30 -2.00
CA GLU A 371 -7.99 -18.46 -0.88
C GLU A 371 -8.17 -19.82 -0.18
N ALA A 372 -9.42 -20.23 0.06
CA ALA A 372 -9.74 -21.53 0.65
C ALA A 372 -9.34 -22.71 -0.24
N ALA A 373 -9.63 -22.63 -1.54
CA ALA A 373 -9.22 -23.67 -2.49
C ALA A 373 -7.69 -23.82 -2.53
N LEU A 374 -6.94 -22.70 -2.56
CA LEU A 374 -5.48 -22.73 -2.51
C LEU A 374 -4.97 -23.34 -1.20
N ALA A 375 -5.53 -22.95 -0.06
CA ALA A 375 -5.15 -23.49 1.26
C ALA A 375 -5.30 -25.01 1.33
N LEU A 376 -6.45 -25.55 0.93
CA LEU A 376 -6.68 -27.00 0.90
C LEU A 376 -5.70 -27.70 -0.04
N LEU A 377 -5.43 -27.12 -1.21
CA LEU A 377 -4.50 -27.68 -2.19
C LEU A 377 -3.04 -27.69 -1.69
N ARG A 378 -2.60 -26.61 -1.03
CA ARG A 378 -1.26 -26.53 -0.41
C ARG A 378 -1.10 -27.57 0.70
N LEU A 379 -2.11 -27.76 1.53
CA LEU A 379 -2.06 -28.80 2.57
C LEU A 379 -2.07 -30.20 1.96
N TYR A 380 -2.86 -30.44 0.91
CA TYR A 380 -2.86 -31.70 0.17
C TYR A 380 -1.47 -32.05 -0.38
N GLN A 381 -0.73 -31.07 -0.92
CA GLN A 381 0.64 -31.29 -1.41
C GLN A 381 1.57 -31.83 -0.31
N ILE A 382 1.29 -31.53 0.97
CA ILE A 382 2.06 -31.99 2.13
C ILE A 382 1.58 -33.35 2.66
N ASN A 383 0.28 -33.49 2.97
CA ASN A 383 -0.23 -34.66 3.70
C ASN A 383 -0.93 -35.70 2.82
N GLN A 384 -1.15 -35.40 1.54
CA GLN A 384 -1.79 -36.27 0.56
C GLN A 384 -3.20 -36.74 0.92
N ASP A 385 -3.92 -36.01 1.78
CA ASP A 385 -5.32 -36.29 2.11
C ASP A 385 -6.23 -35.99 0.92
N LYS A 386 -6.70 -37.05 0.26
CA LYS A 386 -7.53 -36.95 -0.96
C LYS A 386 -8.80 -36.15 -0.78
N ARG A 387 -9.36 -36.08 0.44
CA ARG A 387 -10.58 -35.29 0.72
C ARG A 387 -10.36 -33.82 0.37
N LEU A 388 -9.16 -33.31 0.62
CA LEU A 388 -8.80 -31.92 0.33
C LEU A 388 -8.78 -31.67 -1.18
N LEU A 389 -8.13 -32.55 -1.95
CA LEU A 389 -8.07 -32.43 -3.41
C LEU A 389 -9.46 -32.58 -4.05
N ASP A 390 -10.25 -33.55 -3.58
CA ASP A 390 -11.61 -33.80 -4.09
C ASP A 390 -12.52 -32.58 -3.84
N THR A 391 -12.42 -31.95 -2.66
CA THR A 391 -13.13 -30.69 -2.38
C THR A 391 -12.65 -29.54 -3.27
N VAL A 392 -11.34 -29.38 -3.50
CA VAL A 392 -10.82 -28.36 -4.43
C VAL A 392 -11.38 -28.56 -5.84
N LYS A 393 -11.40 -29.79 -6.35
CA LYS A 393 -11.98 -30.09 -7.67
C LYS A 393 -13.46 -29.74 -7.73
N LEU A 394 -14.22 -30.10 -6.69
CA LEU A 394 -15.64 -29.76 -6.58
C LEU A 394 -15.87 -28.25 -6.61
N MET A 395 -15.08 -27.48 -5.85
CA MET A 395 -15.12 -26.01 -5.88
C MET A 395 -14.80 -25.46 -7.27
N PHE A 396 -13.82 -26.04 -7.98
CA PHE A 396 -13.46 -25.63 -9.34
C PHE A 396 -14.55 -25.91 -10.38
N GLU A 397 -15.28 -27.02 -10.29
CA GLU A 397 -16.44 -27.25 -11.18
C GLU A 397 -17.46 -26.09 -11.05
N ASN A 398 -17.67 -25.63 -9.83
CA ASN A 398 -18.55 -24.51 -9.53
C ASN A 398 -17.96 -23.16 -10.00
N PHE A 399 -16.66 -22.91 -9.79
CA PHE A 399 -15.99 -21.70 -10.30
C PHE A 399 -16.10 -21.58 -11.81
N ILE A 400 -15.88 -22.68 -12.54
CA ILE A 400 -16.02 -22.73 -13.99
C ILE A 400 -17.48 -22.52 -14.39
N HIS A 401 -18.41 -23.26 -13.78
CA HIS A 401 -19.84 -23.15 -14.10
C HIS A 401 -20.40 -21.74 -13.85
N LYS A 402 -20.02 -21.09 -12.75
CA LYS A 402 -20.46 -19.73 -12.38
C LYS A 402 -19.65 -18.60 -12.99
N ARG A 403 -18.66 -18.95 -13.82
CA ARG A 403 -17.78 -18.01 -14.51
C ARG A 403 -17.03 -17.07 -13.57
N TYR A 404 -16.34 -17.63 -12.58
CA TYR A 404 -15.58 -16.86 -11.60
C TYR A 404 -14.39 -16.11 -12.22
N GLU A 405 -13.92 -16.51 -13.41
CA GLU A 405 -12.80 -15.86 -14.11
C GLU A 405 -13.03 -14.37 -14.36
N LYS A 406 -14.29 -13.94 -14.48
CA LYS A 406 -14.65 -12.52 -14.69
C LYS A 406 -14.27 -11.60 -13.52
N TYR A 407 -13.94 -12.18 -12.35
CA TYR A 407 -13.57 -11.43 -11.16
C TYR A 407 -12.06 -11.18 -11.06
N HIS A 408 -11.25 -11.83 -11.91
CA HIS A 408 -9.78 -11.68 -11.92
C HIS A 408 -9.16 -11.88 -10.52
N ASP A 409 -9.59 -12.93 -9.82
CA ASP A 409 -9.12 -13.23 -8.46
C ASP A 409 -7.72 -13.86 -8.51
N HIS A 410 -6.73 -13.13 -8.01
CA HIS A 410 -5.35 -13.59 -7.90
C HIS A 410 -5.17 -14.90 -7.10
N TRP A 411 -6.01 -15.18 -6.09
CA TRP A 411 -5.94 -16.45 -5.36
C TRP A 411 -6.32 -17.64 -6.25
N LEU A 412 -7.30 -17.45 -7.14
CA LEU A 412 -7.67 -18.45 -8.13
C LEU A 412 -6.58 -18.65 -9.18
N SER A 413 -5.86 -17.60 -9.59
CA SER A 413 -4.68 -17.76 -10.46
C SER A 413 -3.60 -18.60 -9.77
N TYR A 414 -3.29 -18.34 -8.50
CA TYR A 414 -2.34 -19.14 -7.74
C TYR A 414 -2.81 -20.60 -7.59
N CYS A 415 -4.08 -20.80 -7.21
CA CYS A 415 -4.65 -22.13 -7.04
C CYS A 415 -4.62 -22.92 -8.36
N THR A 416 -5.01 -22.29 -9.47
CA THR A 416 -5.03 -22.94 -10.78
C THR A 416 -3.63 -23.31 -11.28
N ASN A 417 -2.64 -22.44 -11.03
CA ASN A 417 -1.23 -22.74 -11.33
C ASN A 417 -0.73 -23.99 -10.57
N GLU A 418 -1.16 -24.18 -9.32
CA GLU A 418 -0.80 -25.38 -8.56
C GLU A 418 -1.64 -26.60 -8.97
N LEU A 419 -2.95 -26.42 -9.19
CA LEU A 419 -3.88 -27.49 -9.53
C LEU A 419 -3.51 -28.15 -10.86
N THR A 420 -3.14 -27.36 -11.87
CA THR A 420 -2.74 -27.87 -13.19
C THR A 420 -1.47 -28.72 -13.15
N LYS A 421 -0.59 -28.54 -12.14
CA LYS A 421 0.58 -29.41 -11.93
C LYS A 421 0.20 -30.79 -11.37
N ILE A 422 -0.90 -30.86 -10.62
CA ILE A 422 -1.39 -32.08 -9.94
C ILE A 422 -2.42 -32.81 -10.81
N CYS A 423 -3.31 -32.06 -11.46
CA CYS A 423 -4.43 -32.51 -12.28
C CYS A 423 -4.42 -31.70 -13.60
N PRO A 424 -3.66 -32.13 -14.61
CA PRO A 424 -3.46 -31.38 -15.86
C PRO A 424 -4.66 -31.52 -16.81
N GLU A 425 -5.87 -31.22 -16.34
CA GLU A 425 -7.08 -31.22 -17.17
C GLU A 425 -7.22 -29.89 -17.90
N GLU A 426 -7.58 -29.93 -19.19
CA GLU A 426 -7.68 -28.76 -20.08
C GLU A 426 -8.55 -27.63 -19.51
N LYS A 427 -9.66 -27.99 -18.86
CA LYS A 427 -10.60 -27.03 -18.26
C LYS A 427 -9.96 -26.13 -17.20
N TYR A 428 -8.97 -26.64 -16.45
CA TYR A 428 -8.27 -25.85 -15.44
C TYR A 428 -7.28 -24.89 -16.09
N PHE A 429 -6.58 -25.30 -17.15
CA PHE A 429 -5.73 -24.38 -17.92
C PHE A 429 -6.55 -23.25 -18.55
N ILE A 430 -7.69 -23.57 -19.17
CA ILE A 430 -8.59 -22.57 -19.76
C ILE A 430 -9.08 -21.59 -18.69
N PHE A 431 -9.54 -22.10 -17.54
CA PHE A 431 -9.99 -21.24 -16.44
C PHE A 431 -8.87 -20.30 -15.96
N GLY A 432 -7.67 -20.84 -15.72
CA GLY A 432 -6.54 -20.06 -15.23
C GLY A 432 -5.99 -19.03 -16.22
N LEU A 433 -6.13 -19.25 -17.53
CA LEU A 433 -5.76 -18.28 -18.56
C LEU A 433 -6.81 -17.17 -18.73
N ASN A 434 -8.08 -17.48 -18.46
CA ASN A 434 -9.17 -16.50 -18.58
C ASN A 434 -9.32 -15.61 -17.33
N ASN A 435 -8.94 -16.14 -16.15
CA ASN A 435 -8.98 -15.43 -14.87
C ASN A 435 -7.79 -14.50 -14.73
#